data_AF-A0A2E4E7U6-F1
#
_entry.id   AF-A0A2E4E7U6-F1
#
_cell.length_a   1.000
_cell.length_b   1.000
_cell.length_c   1.000
_cell.angle_alpha   90.00
_cell.angle_beta   90.00
_cell.angle_gamma   90.00
#
_symmetry.space_group_name_H-M   'P 1'
#
loop_
_entity.id
_entity.type
_entity.pdbx_description
1 polymer ?
#
loop_
_entity_poly.entity_id
_entity_poly.type
_entity_poly.pdbx_seq_one_letter_code
_entity_poly.pdbx_strand_id
1 'polypeptide(L)'
;MIEDYLNEGLETQVEPFPETDREFSGILDELRALDPDDLRAKLDISGWLLRPYGADEMRCQECMYYLVHRRWCDLPELSLPAEPEWWCRLWRI
;
A
#
# COMPACT_ATOMS: atom_id res chain seq x y z
N MET A 1 -3.65 -14.10 -5.60
CA MET A 1 -2.59 -13.43 -4.81
C MET A 1 -2.57 -11.95 -5.18
N ILE A 2 -1.99 -11.05 -4.36
CA ILE A 2 -2.00 -9.60 -4.66
C ILE A 2 -1.40 -9.31 -6.05
N GLU A 3 -0.33 -10.02 -6.41
CA GLU A 3 0.29 -9.95 -7.73
C GLU A 3 -0.68 -10.28 -8.86
N ASP A 4 -1.55 -11.26 -8.69
CA ASP A 4 -2.52 -11.65 -9.72
C ASP A 4 -3.48 -10.48 -9.99
N TYR A 5 -3.99 -9.82 -8.94
CA TYR A 5 -4.87 -8.65 -9.11
C TYR A 5 -4.18 -7.53 -9.90
N LEU A 6 -2.93 -7.22 -9.56
CA LEU A 6 -2.18 -6.12 -10.18
C LEU A 6 -1.69 -6.47 -11.61
N ASN A 7 -1.37 -7.74 -11.87
CA ASN A 7 -1.01 -8.22 -13.21
C ASN A 7 -2.22 -8.40 -14.12
N GLU A 8 -3.41 -8.68 -13.56
CA GLU A 8 -4.69 -8.78 -14.29
C GLU A 8 -5.30 -7.41 -14.63
N GLY A 9 -4.59 -6.31 -14.32
CA GLY A 9 -4.96 -4.95 -14.72
C GLY A 9 -5.75 -4.16 -13.69
N LEU A 10 -5.67 -4.50 -12.39
CA LEU A 10 -6.12 -3.59 -11.35
C LEU A 10 -5.22 -2.34 -11.34
N GLU A 11 -5.76 -1.23 -11.84
CA GLU A 11 -5.15 0.09 -11.67
C GLU A 11 -5.48 0.61 -10.27
N THR A 12 -4.45 1.10 -9.57
CA THR A 12 -4.56 1.60 -8.19
C THR A 12 -4.32 3.11 -8.14
N GLN A 13 -4.85 3.76 -7.11
CA GLN A 13 -4.71 5.20 -6.93
C GLN A 13 -3.32 5.54 -6.35
N VAL A 14 -2.31 5.60 -7.20
CA VAL A 14 -0.92 5.94 -6.83
C VAL A 14 -0.79 7.40 -6.38
N GLU A 15 -1.49 8.32 -7.06
CA GLU A 15 -1.49 9.76 -6.78
C GLU A 15 -2.91 10.23 -6.39
N PRO A 16 -3.05 11.26 -5.53
CA PRO A 16 -1.98 12.04 -4.91
C PRO A 16 -1.26 11.26 -3.78
N PHE A 17 0.07 11.24 -3.78
CA PHE A 17 0.83 10.73 -2.64
C PHE A 17 0.69 11.69 -1.44
N PRO A 18 0.23 11.25 -0.26
CA PRO A 18 -0.08 12.14 0.85
C PRO A 18 1.19 12.82 1.40
N GLU A 19 1.27 14.15 1.26
CA GLU A 19 2.38 14.95 1.80
C GLU A 19 2.15 15.35 3.26
N THR A 20 0.90 15.32 3.72
CA THR A 20 0.51 15.71 5.08
C THR A 20 -0.12 14.57 5.87
N ASP A 21 0.00 14.63 7.21
CA ASP A 21 -0.66 13.69 8.11
C ASP A 21 -2.20 13.70 7.98
N ARG A 22 -2.77 14.84 7.57
CA ARG A 22 -4.21 14.96 7.32
C ARG A 22 -4.64 14.15 6.10
N GLU A 23 -3.90 14.24 5.00
CA GLU A 23 -4.18 13.47 3.79
C GLU A 23 -3.97 11.98 4.03
N PHE A 24 -2.89 11.61 4.72
CA PHE A 24 -2.63 10.23 5.11
C PHE A 24 -3.76 9.66 5.98
N SER A 25 -4.19 10.40 7.00
CA SER A 25 -5.30 9.98 7.88
C SER A 25 -6.61 9.85 7.11
N GLY A 26 -6.85 10.71 6.11
CA GLY A 26 -8.03 10.61 5.25
C GLY A 26 -8.09 9.29 4.49
N ILE A 27 -6.95 8.85 3.93
CA ILE A 27 -6.85 7.56 3.24
C ILE A 27 -7.07 6.40 4.24
N LEU A 28 -6.55 6.50 5.46
CA LEU A 28 -6.80 5.49 6.50
C LEU A 28 -8.29 5.40 6.85
N ASP A 29 -8.98 6.53 6.96
CA ASP A 29 -10.41 6.55 7.27
C ASP A 29 -11.25 5.92 6.15
N GLU A 30 -10.85 6.13 4.89
CA GLU A 30 -11.45 5.42 3.74
C GLU A 30 -11.25 3.90 3.86
N LEU A 31 -10.02 3.45 4.14
CA LEU A 31 -9.72 2.02 4.30
C LEU A 31 -10.48 1.39 5.48
N ARG A 32 -10.64 2.11 6.59
CA ARG A 32 -11.39 1.63 7.77
C ARG A 32 -12.89 1.48 7.50
N ALA A 33 -13.44 2.21 6.54
CA ALA A 33 -14.84 2.11 6.15
C ALA A 33 -15.12 0.92 5.21
N LEU A 34 -14.07 0.29 4.67
CA LEU A 34 -14.21 -0.88 3.81
C LEU A 34 -14.56 -2.14 4.60
N ASP A 35 -15.10 -3.13 3.88
CA ASP A 35 -15.15 -4.49 4.39
C ASP A 35 -13.72 -5.02 4.61
N PRO A 36 -13.40 -5.62 5.77
CA PRO A 36 -12.09 -6.20 6.03
C PRO A 36 -11.63 -7.21 4.99
N ASP A 37 -12.56 -7.89 4.32
CA ASP A 37 -12.28 -8.91 3.31
C ASP A 37 -12.22 -8.36 1.86
N ASP A 38 -12.52 -7.07 1.66
CA ASP A 38 -12.42 -6.43 0.33
C ASP A 38 -10.98 -6.06 -0.01
N LEU A 39 -10.20 -7.09 -0.36
CA LEU A 39 -8.81 -6.96 -0.78
C LEU A 39 -8.68 -6.02 -1.99
N ARG A 40 -9.61 -6.07 -2.94
CA ARG A 40 -9.50 -5.30 -4.19
C ARG A 40 -9.61 -3.81 -3.90
N ALA A 41 -10.61 -3.39 -3.12
CA ALA A 41 -10.78 -1.99 -2.73
C ALA A 41 -9.61 -1.51 -1.88
N LYS A 42 -9.09 -2.34 -0.97
CA LYS A 42 -7.90 -2.03 -0.19
C LYS A 42 -6.70 -1.74 -1.09
N LEU A 43 -6.42 -2.61 -2.07
CA LEU A 43 -5.28 -2.45 -2.98
C LEU A 43 -5.40 -1.18 -3.84
N ASP A 44 -6.61 -0.87 -4.31
CA ASP A 44 -6.89 0.33 -5.08
C ASP A 44 -6.65 1.61 -4.26
N ILE A 45 -7.34 1.75 -3.12
CA ILE A 45 -7.25 2.96 -2.27
C ILE A 45 -5.86 3.14 -1.66
N SER A 46 -5.15 2.06 -1.35
CA SER A 46 -3.78 2.18 -0.85
C SER A 46 -2.72 2.26 -1.94
N GLY A 47 -3.09 2.27 -3.23
CA GLY A 47 -2.17 2.61 -4.32
C GLY A 47 -1.01 1.63 -4.51
N TRP A 48 -1.27 0.32 -4.46
CA TRP A 48 -0.18 -0.67 -4.54
C TRP A 48 0.46 -0.74 -5.93
N LEU A 49 1.78 -0.91 -5.92
CA LEU A 49 2.62 -1.17 -7.09
C LEU A 49 3.55 -2.36 -6.81
N LEU A 50 3.69 -3.24 -7.79
CA LEU A 50 4.67 -4.34 -7.75
C LEU A 50 6.10 -3.90 -8.06
N ARG A 51 6.38 -2.60 -7.97
CA ARG A 51 7.65 -1.96 -8.33
C ARG A 51 7.91 -0.75 -7.44
N PRO A 52 9.17 -0.31 -7.31
CA PRO A 52 9.51 0.93 -6.60
C PRO A 52 8.81 2.15 -7.19
N TYR A 53 8.60 3.18 -6.35
CA TYR A 53 7.96 4.43 -6.74
C TYR A 53 8.89 5.65 -6.61
N GLY A 54 8.74 6.61 -7.52
CA GLY A 54 9.46 7.89 -7.48
C GLY A 54 10.94 7.81 -7.90
N ALA A 55 11.61 8.96 -7.91
CA ALA A 55 13.03 9.07 -8.25
C ALA A 55 13.94 8.43 -7.20
N ASP A 56 13.47 8.35 -5.96
CA ASP A 56 14.20 7.77 -4.81
C ASP A 56 14.03 6.24 -4.70
N GLU A 57 13.33 5.61 -5.66
CA GLU A 57 13.01 4.17 -5.65
C GLU A 57 12.45 3.71 -4.29
N MET A 58 11.43 4.40 -3.80
CA MET A 58 10.78 4.05 -2.53
C MET A 58 10.19 2.65 -2.62
N ARG A 59 10.53 1.78 -1.68
CA ARG A 59 9.97 0.42 -1.61
C ARG A 59 9.51 0.06 -0.20
N CYS A 60 8.73 -1.01 -0.10
CA CYS A 60 8.27 -1.56 1.16
C CYS A 60 9.44 -1.86 2.11
N GLN A 61 10.60 -2.31 1.61
CA GLN A 61 11.73 -2.61 2.51
C GLN A 61 12.26 -1.40 3.30
N GLU A 62 12.06 -0.17 2.82
CA GLU A 62 12.38 1.07 3.54
C GLU A 62 11.20 1.63 4.35
N CYS A 63 10.00 1.03 4.23
CA CYS A 63 8.80 1.50 4.91
C CYS A 63 8.78 1.10 6.39
N MET A 64 8.36 2.02 7.26
CA MET A 64 8.24 1.78 8.71
C MET A 64 7.26 0.65 9.09
N TYR A 65 6.28 0.35 8.21
CA TYR A 65 5.28 -0.69 8.43
C TYR A 65 5.69 -2.07 7.90
N TYR A 66 6.82 -2.18 7.20
CA TYR A 66 7.22 -3.44 6.59
C TYR A 66 7.98 -4.35 7.56
N LEU A 67 7.48 -5.57 7.71
CA LEU A 67 8.11 -6.61 8.51
C LEU A 67 8.95 -7.54 7.63
N VAL A 68 10.25 -7.25 7.53
CA VAL A 68 11.21 -7.98 6.67
C VAL A 68 11.15 -9.50 6.84
N HIS A 69 11.08 -9.99 8.08
CA HIS A 69 11.06 -11.44 8.35
C HIS A 69 9.77 -12.14 7.91
N ARG A 70 8.67 -11.39 7.75
CA ARG A 70 7.35 -11.93 7.40
C ARG A 70 6.91 -11.58 5.98
N ARG A 71 7.62 -10.66 5.31
CA ARG A 71 7.20 -10.08 4.02
C ARG A 71 5.76 -9.57 4.11
N TRP A 72 5.56 -8.63 5.03
CA TRP A 72 4.23 -8.22 5.48
C TRP A 72 4.16 -6.73 5.75
N CYS A 73 3.05 -6.09 5.39
CA CYS A 73 2.71 -4.73 5.79
C CYS A 73 1.87 -4.77 7.07
N ASP A 74 2.42 -4.26 8.17
CA ASP A 74 1.81 -4.25 9.50
C ASP A 74 0.93 -3.01 9.76
N LEU A 75 0.64 -2.21 8.72
CA LEU A 75 -0.34 -1.14 8.83
C LEU A 75 -1.72 -1.77 9.12
N PRO A 76 -2.38 -1.45 10.24
CA PRO A 76 -3.57 -2.18 10.69
C PRO A 76 -4.71 -2.24 9.67
N GLU A 77 -4.90 -1.16 8.91
CA GLU A 77 -5.93 -1.04 7.89
C GLU A 77 -5.69 -1.95 6.68
N LEU A 78 -4.42 -2.27 6.41
CA LEU A 78 -4.03 -3.18 5.34
C LEU A 78 -3.86 -4.58 5.89
N SER A 79 -2.85 -4.78 6.74
CA SER A 79 -2.44 -6.08 7.26
C SER A 79 -2.40 -7.12 6.13
N LEU A 80 -1.51 -6.88 5.16
CA LEU A 80 -1.42 -7.65 3.91
C LEU A 80 0.02 -8.16 3.67
N PRO A 81 0.17 -9.28 2.93
CA PRO A 81 1.47 -9.68 2.39
C PRO A 81 2.07 -8.57 1.51
N ALA A 82 3.39 -8.40 1.59
CA ALA A 82 4.13 -7.41 0.82
C ALA A 82 5.52 -7.94 0.45
N GLU A 83 5.99 -7.71 -0.76
CA GLU A 83 7.37 -8.01 -1.15
C GLU A 83 8.26 -6.77 -1.01
N PRO A 84 9.59 -6.93 -0.81
CA PRO A 84 10.48 -5.84 -0.46
C PRO A 84 10.56 -4.74 -1.52
N GLU A 85 10.37 -5.09 -2.80
CA GLU A 85 10.44 -4.19 -3.96
C GLU A 85 9.10 -3.52 -4.32
N TRP A 86 8.03 -3.85 -3.59
CA TRP A 86 6.72 -3.23 -3.83
C TRP A 86 6.65 -1.84 -3.22
N TRP A 87 5.57 -1.13 -3.51
CA TRP A 87 5.29 0.17 -2.90
C TRP A 87 3.78 0.36 -2.74
N CYS A 88 3.37 1.21 -1.81
CA CYS A 88 1.98 1.65 -1.69
C CYS A 88 1.93 3.15 -1.36
N ARG A 89 0.80 3.81 -1.64
CA ARG A 89 0.55 5.23 -1.35
C ARG A 89 0.67 5.59 0.13
N LEU A 90 0.63 4.61 1.03
CA LEU A 90 0.79 4.79 2.48
C LEU A 90 2.22 4.56 2.97
N TRP A 91 3.20 4.55 2.06
CA TRP A 91 4.62 4.42 2.40
C TRP A 91 5.09 5.59 3.29
N ARG A 92 5.88 5.26 4.33
CA ARG A 92 6.48 6.22 5.28
C ARG A 92 7.79 5.70 5.85
N ILE A 93 8.65 6.63 6.29
CA ILE A 93 9.93 6.37 6.99
C ILE A 93 9.96 7.07 8.35
#